data_AF-A0A2G6KSF7-F1
#
_entry.id   AF-A0A2G6KSF7-F1
#
_cell.length_a   1.000
_cell.length_b   1.000
_cell.length_c   1.000
_cell.angle_alpha   90.00
_cell.angle_beta   90.00
_cell.angle_gamma   90.00
#
_symmetry.space_group_name_H-M   'P 1'
#
loop_
_entity.id
_entity.type
_entity.pdbx_description
1 polymer ?
#
loop_
_entity_poly.entity_id
_entity_poly.type
_entity_poly.pdbx_seq_one_letter_code
_entity_poly.pdbx_strand_id
1 'polypeptide(L)'
;MHCMQRTARPALAWLLAALALLLGACSHQPLQRVQLTASQTLLDVPFVAQREHYCGPASLSMLLQQRGLAQTQQRIAEAIYLPGRKGTLQAEIAAYIRAQGLLAYQIPPHLQALLDEIATGNPVLVLQNLGFVRWPRWHYAVAIGYDLDRQQLILHSGQHARYRLDLRTFVRTWQRAGHWGLVALPSQQPALSPSADADSLLAAIIELETHSGQRVPISTYQRIAQHAPTNSLAWFSLGNRLYSLASPASRLSALGHFLRAAELEPNPGYYNNLAWVASELGCAALAASALQCGLAQEPGNRFLRDTQNNPPTPLALDKPVPCPSLHCPAAIPATAADSDQVR
;
A
#
# COMPACT_ATOMS: atom_id res chain seq x y z
N MET A 1 24.87 77.18 -18.65
CA MET A 1 25.42 75.87 -19.08
C MET A 1 25.88 75.16 -17.81
N HIS A 2 25.32 74.06 -17.29
CA HIS A 2 24.90 72.81 -17.93
C HIS A 2 23.76 72.14 -17.15
N CYS A 3 22.81 71.62 -17.92
CA CYS A 3 21.82 70.64 -17.51
C CYS A 3 22.52 69.28 -17.30
N MET A 4 22.30 68.60 -16.18
CA MET A 4 22.63 67.18 -16.02
C MET A 4 21.37 66.42 -15.62
N GLN A 5 20.65 65.96 -16.64
CA GLN A 5 19.77 64.81 -16.53
C GLN A 5 20.64 63.58 -16.22
N ARG A 6 20.35 62.84 -15.14
CA ARG A 6 20.83 61.47 -15.00
C ARG A 6 19.68 60.51 -14.72
N THR A 7 19.42 59.75 -15.76
CA THR A 7 18.55 58.59 -15.93
C THR A 7 18.86 57.49 -14.92
N ALA A 8 18.07 57.37 -13.85
CA ALA A 8 18.18 56.29 -12.87
C ALA A 8 16.87 55.47 -12.76
N ARG A 9 16.25 55.12 -13.89
CA ARG A 9 14.95 54.43 -13.91
C ARG A 9 14.83 53.10 -14.69
N PRO A 10 15.74 52.66 -15.58
CA PRO A 10 15.52 51.38 -16.27
C PRO A 10 15.93 50.16 -15.41
N ALA A 11 17.04 50.22 -14.67
CA ALA A 11 17.57 49.07 -13.96
C ALA A 11 16.65 48.52 -12.86
N LEU A 12 15.98 49.40 -12.10
CA LEU A 12 15.03 49.00 -11.05
C LEU A 12 13.76 48.37 -11.64
N ALA A 13 13.30 48.88 -12.78
CA ALA A 13 12.14 48.32 -13.49
C ALA A 13 12.44 46.92 -14.05
N TRP A 14 13.64 46.70 -14.59
CA TRP A 14 14.09 45.38 -15.04
C TRP A 14 14.26 44.40 -13.89
N LEU A 15 14.76 44.85 -12.74
CA LEU A 15 14.91 44.01 -11.55
C LEU A 15 13.55 43.58 -10.97
N LEU A 16 12.59 44.50 -10.91
CA LEU A 16 11.22 44.21 -10.47
C LEU A 16 10.48 43.32 -11.46
N ALA A 17 10.67 43.50 -12.77
CA ALA A 17 10.09 42.63 -13.79
C ALA A 17 10.70 41.22 -13.75
N ALA A 18 12.03 41.09 -13.56
CA ALA A 18 12.69 39.81 -13.37
C ALA A 18 12.23 39.09 -12.10
N LEU A 19 12.06 39.82 -11.00
CA LEU A 19 11.53 39.27 -9.75
C LEU A 19 10.06 38.81 -9.90
N ALA A 20 9.23 39.57 -10.64
CA ALA A 20 7.85 39.19 -10.93
C ALA A 20 7.77 37.94 -11.84
N LEU A 21 8.67 37.81 -12.82
CA LEU A 21 8.77 36.64 -13.69
C LEU A 21 9.25 35.39 -12.91
N LEU A 22 10.21 35.55 -12.00
CA LEU A 22 10.70 34.48 -11.12
C LEU A 22 9.63 34.04 -10.10
N LEU A 23 8.76 34.94 -9.64
CA LEU A 23 7.63 34.62 -8.75
C LEU A 23 6.43 33.99 -9.49
N GLY A 24 6.24 34.31 -10.77
CA GLY A 24 5.16 33.75 -11.60
C GLY A 24 5.40 32.30 -12.05
N ALA A 25 6.67 31.93 -12.26
CA ALA A 25 7.06 30.63 -12.83
C ALA A 25 6.87 29.41 -11.91
N CYS A 26 6.65 29.61 -10.61
CA CYS A 26 6.54 28.51 -9.63
C CYS A 26 5.10 28.15 -9.21
N SER A 27 4.06 28.77 -9.79
CA SER A 27 2.71 28.71 -9.19
C SER A 27 1.74 27.67 -9.76
N HIS A 28 2.03 27.07 -10.92
CA HIS A 28 1.08 26.21 -11.62
C HIS A 28 1.62 24.81 -11.86
N GLN A 29 1.65 24.00 -10.81
CA GLN A 29 1.49 22.55 -11.01
C GLN A 29 0.00 22.28 -11.23
N PRO A 30 -0.42 21.86 -12.44
CA PRO A 30 -1.79 21.41 -12.65
C PRO A 30 -2.03 20.19 -11.74
N LEU A 31 -3.19 20.15 -11.08
CA LEU A 31 -3.63 18.90 -10.45
C LEU A 31 -3.72 17.84 -11.55
N GLN A 32 -3.27 16.63 -11.22
CA GLN A 32 -3.42 15.47 -12.11
C GLN A 32 -4.90 15.35 -12.50
N ARG A 33 -5.17 15.10 -13.78
CA ARG A 33 -6.54 14.92 -14.27
C ARG A 33 -7.13 13.69 -13.60
N VAL A 34 -8.13 13.90 -12.75
CA VAL A 34 -8.86 12.84 -12.06
C VAL A 34 -9.84 12.20 -13.04
N GLN A 35 -9.93 10.87 -13.02
CA GLN A 35 -10.86 10.08 -13.82
C GLN A 35 -11.83 9.38 -12.87
N LEU A 36 -13.03 9.94 -12.70
CA LEU A 36 -14.12 9.35 -11.91
C LEU A 36 -15.43 9.46 -12.70
N THR A 37 -16.30 8.48 -12.54
CA THR A 37 -17.64 8.48 -13.14
C THR A 37 -18.58 9.46 -12.45
N ALA A 38 -18.53 9.55 -11.11
CA ALA A 38 -19.27 10.53 -10.35
C ALA A 38 -18.43 11.79 -10.12
N SER A 39 -18.99 12.97 -10.37
CA SER A 39 -18.32 14.25 -10.04
C SER A 39 -18.40 14.58 -8.55
N GLN A 40 -19.30 13.93 -7.80
CA GLN A 40 -19.50 14.18 -6.38
C GLN A 40 -19.77 12.85 -5.65
N THR A 41 -19.24 12.71 -4.44
CA THR A 41 -19.52 11.59 -3.54
C THR A 41 -19.43 12.06 -2.11
N LEU A 42 -20.33 11.58 -1.25
CA LEU A 42 -20.27 11.81 0.19
C LEU A 42 -20.70 10.54 0.92
N LEU A 43 -19.80 10.01 1.73
CA LEU A 43 -20.03 8.83 2.55
C LEU A 43 -20.69 9.22 3.87
N ASP A 44 -21.54 8.32 4.37
CA ASP A 44 -22.07 8.43 5.72
C ASP A 44 -21.09 7.83 6.72
N VAL A 45 -20.28 8.69 7.32
CA VAL A 45 -19.26 8.32 8.32
C VAL A 45 -19.66 9.00 9.63
N PRO A 46 -19.74 8.25 10.75
CA PRO A 46 -19.99 8.85 12.06
C PRO A 46 -18.92 9.89 12.40
N PHE A 47 -19.35 11.04 12.91
CA PHE A 47 -18.42 12.10 13.32
C PHE A 47 -18.06 11.97 14.80
N VAL A 48 -16.76 11.99 15.09
CA VAL A 48 -16.22 12.05 16.46
C VAL A 48 -15.37 13.31 16.60
N ALA A 49 -15.87 14.30 17.34
CA ALA A 49 -15.11 15.51 17.65
C ALA A 49 -13.87 15.15 18.48
N GLN A 50 -12.68 15.52 18.00
CA GLN A 50 -11.44 15.17 18.69
C GLN A 50 -11.30 15.90 20.03
N ARG A 51 -10.75 15.20 21.03
CA ARG A 51 -10.16 15.82 22.22
C ARG A 51 -8.74 16.33 21.89
N GLU A 52 -8.18 17.11 22.80
CA GLU A 52 -6.81 17.62 22.65
C GLU A 52 -5.82 16.47 22.45
N HIS A 53 -4.92 16.61 21.45
CA HIS A 53 -3.95 15.59 21.02
C HIS A 53 -4.52 14.25 20.50
N TYR A 54 -5.84 14.09 20.39
CA TYR A 54 -6.49 12.83 20.01
C TYR A 54 -6.91 12.77 18.53
N CYS A 55 -6.29 13.56 17.65
CA CYS A 55 -6.62 13.55 16.22
C CYS A 55 -6.54 12.14 15.59
N GLY A 56 -5.52 11.35 15.95
CA GLY A 56 -5.37 9.96 15.51
C GLY A 56 -6.48 9.03 16.05
N PRO A 57 -6.64 8.91 17.38
CA PRO A 57 -7.69 8.10 18.00
C PRO A 57 -9.12 8.48 17.55
N ALA A 58 -9.42 9.77 17.39
CA ALA A 58 -10.71 10.21 16.90
C ALA A 58 -10.93 9.83 15.42
N SER A 59 -9.92 10.02 14.56
CA SER A 59 -10.00 9.62 13.14
C SER A 59 -10.17 8.12 12.98
N LEU A 60 -9.43 7.33 13.76
CA LEU A 60 -9.55 5.89 13.75
C LEU A 60 -10.92 5.42 14.29
N SER A 61 -11.44 6.07 15.34
CA SER A 61 -12.79 5.81 15.86
C SER A 61 -13.85 5.95 14.78
N MET A 62 -13.79 7.00 13.97
CA MET A 62 -14.74 7.23 12.87
C MET A 62 -14.68 6.12 11.80
N LEU A 63 -13.48 5.69 11.40
CA LEU A 63 -13.31 4.59 10.45
C LEU A 63 -13.87 3.27 10.97
N LEU A 64 -13.55 2.93 12.22
CA LEU A 64 -13.98 1.68 12.81
C LEU A 64 -15.50 1.66 13.02
N GLN A 65 -16.10 2.78 13.42
CA GLN A 65 -17.55 2.89 13.52
C GLN A 65 -18.26 2.77 12.17
N GLN A 66 -17.66 3.30 11.08
CA GLN A 66 -18.19 3.07 9.72
C GLN A 66 -18.17 1.60 9.32
N ARG A 67 -17.28 0.79 9.92
CA ARG A 67 -17.25 -0.67 9.78
C ARG A 67 -18.13 -1.40 10.80
N GLY A 68 -18.99 -0.69 11.52
CA GLY A 68 -19.88 -1.27 12.54
C GLY A 68 -19.19 -1.65 13.84
N LEU A 69 -17.92 -1.27 14.04
CA LEU A 69 -17.20 -1.53 15.28
C LEU A 69 -17.36 -0.36 16.25
N ALA A 70 -17.99 -0.62 17.39
CA ALA A 70 -18.22 0.36 18.46
C ALA A 70 -16.92 0.67 19.24
N GLN A 71 -16.01 1.42 18.61
CA GLN A 71 -14.75 1.87 19.20
C GLN A 71 -14.79 3.37 19.49
N THR A 72 -14.48 3.76 20.72
CA THR A 72 -14.45 5.16 21.16
C THR A 72 -13.04 5.73 21.06
N GLN A 73 -12.90 7.04 20.82
CA GLN A 73 -11.58 7.70 20.81
C GLN A 73 -10.81 7.49 22.12
N GLN A 74 -11.51 7.36 23.26
CA GLN A 74 -10.91 7.15 24.57
C GLN A 74 -10.24 5.78 24.67
N ARG A 75 -10.97 4.71 24.33
CA ARG A 75 -10.45 3.34 24.34
C ARG A 75 -9.30 3.17 23.35
N ILE A 76 -9.41 3.81 22.18
CA ILE A 76 -8.34 3.78 21.18
C ILE A 76 -7.10 4.51 21.73
N ALA A 77 -7.26 5.70 22.30
CA ALA A 77 -6.15 6.47 22.88
C ALA A 77 -5.41 5.69 23.98
N GLU A 78 -6.12 4.97 24.84
CA GLU A 78 -5.52 4.10 25.87
C GLU A 78 -4.58 3.04 25.27
N ALA A 79 -4.82 2.61 24.03
CA ALA A 79 -4.00 1.63 23.34
C ALA A 79 -2.85 2.25 22.50
N ILE A 80 -3.08 3.39 21.83
CA ILE A 80 -2.18 3.90 20.77
C ILE A 80 -1.66 5.32 20.97
N TYR A 81 -2.05 6.01 22.04
CA TYR A 81 -1.54 7.34 22.33
C TYR A 81 -0.14 7.25 22.94
N LEU A 82 0.78 8.04 22.41
CA LEU A 82 2.15 8.11 22.89
C LEU A 82 2.38 9.46 23.60
N PRO A 83 2.41 9.51 24.95
CA PRO A 83 2.56 10.76 25.69
C PRO A 83 3.81 11.56 25.30
N GLY A 84 4.95 10.88 25.11
CA GLY A 84 6.21 11.51 24.70
C GLY A 84 6.18 12.11 23.28
N ARG A 85 5.22 11.70 22.43
CA ARG A 85 5.00 12.26 21.09
C ARG A 85 3.78 13.17 21.00
N LYS A 86 3.03 13.32 22.10
CA LYS A 86 1.74 14.03 22.16
C LYS A 86 0.82 13.71 20.98
N GLY A 87 0.75 12.43 20.60
CA GLY A 87 0.04 11.97 19.41
C GLY A 87 0.16 10.47 19.18
N THR A 88 -0.15 10.05 17.95
CA THR A 88 -0.20 8.65 17.52
C THR A 88 0.58 8.47 16.22
N LEU A 89 1.34 7.38 16.11
CA LEU A 89 2.08 7.04 14.90
C LEU A 89 1.23 6.19 13.95
N GLN A 90 1.53 6.26 12.66
CA GLN A 90 0.85 5.51 11.60
C GLN A 90 0.89 4.01 11.85
N ALA A 91 2.03 3.50 12.33
CA ALA A 91 2.21 2.09 12.67
C ALA A 91 1.24 1.61 13.77
N GLU A 92 0.98 2.45 14.78
CA GLU A 92 0.04 2.13 15.86
C GLU A 92 -1.42 2.11 15.35
N ILE A 93 -1.76 3.02 14.44
CA ILE A 93 -3.07 3.02 13.76
C ILE A 93 -3.26 1.73 12.98
N ALA A 94 -2.28 1.36 12.15
CA ALA A 94 -2.34 0.14 11.35
C ALA A 94 -2.41 -1.11 12.24
N ALA A 95 -1.59 -1.18 13.30
CA ALA A 95 -1.61 -2.27 14.26
C ALA A 95 -2.98 -2.41 14.96
N TYR A 96 -3.60 -1.30 15.36
CA TYR A 96 -4.91 -1.31 15.98
C TYR A 96 -6.00 -1.81 15.02
N ILE A 97 -5.98 -1.38 13.75
CA ILE A 97 -6.91 -1.87 12.71
C ILE A 97 -6.78 -3.39 12.56
N ARG A 98 -5.55 -3.92 12.46
CA ARG A 98 -5.30 -5.37 12.35
C ARG A 98 -5.77 -6.12 13.59
N ALA A 99 -5.59 -5.55 14.78
CA ALA A 99 -6.09 -6.13 16.03
C ALA A 99 -7.63 -6.20 16.08
N GLN A 100 -8.34 -5.41 15.26
CA GLN A 100 -9.79 -5.53 15.08
C GLN A 100 -10.21 -6.52 13.98
N GLY A 101 -9.28 -7.28 13.39
CA GLY A 101 -9.59 -8.20 12.30
C GLY A 101 -9.90 -7.50 10.97
N LEU A 102 -9.37 -6.29 10.77
CA LEU A 102 -9.52 -5.52 9.54
C LEU A 102 -8.17 -5.42 8.83
N LEU A 103 -8.20 -5.37 7.51
CA LEU A 103 -7.03 -5.07 6.70
C LEU A 103 -6.71 -3.59 6.82
N ALA A 104 -5.51 -3.26 7.28
CA ALA A 104 -4.97 -1.92 7.26
C ALA A 104 -4.24 -1.70 5.93
N TYR A 105 -4.96 -1.20 4.92
CA TYR A 105 -4.40 -1.02 3.58
C TYR A 105 -3.97 0.44 3.39
N GLN A 106 -2.68 0.65 3.13
CA GLN A 106 -2.15 1.96 2.77
C GLN A 106 -2.37 2.19 1.27
N ILE A 107 -3.04 3.27 0.92
CA ILE A 107 -3.36 3.58 -0.48
C ILE A 107 -2.11 4.09 -1.21
N PRO A 108 -2.05 3.97 -2.55
CA PRO A 108 -1.01 4.61 -3.33
C PRO A 108 -0.93 6.13 -3.06
N PRO A 109 0.27 6.72 -3.07
CA PRO A 109 0.50 8.10 -2.60
C PRO A 109 0.10 9.16 -3.64
N HIS A 110 -1.12 9.09 -4.19
CA HIS A 110 -1.65 10.05 -5.16
C HIS A 110 -3.16 10.28 -5.01
N LEU A 111 -3.63 11.46 -5.46
CA LEU A 111 -5.01 11.91 -5.26
C LEU A 111 -6.04 10.96 -5.88
N GLN A 112 -5.76 10.40 -7.06
CA GLN A 112 -6.68 9.48 -7.73
C GLN A 112 -7.04 8.27 -6.84
N ALA A 113 -6.06 7.64 -6.17
CA ALA A 113 -6.30 6.50 -5.30
C ALA A 113 -7.22 6.85 -4.13
N LEU A 114 -6.97 8.00 -3.49
CA LEU A 114 -7.83 8.49 -2.41
C LEU A 114 -9.28 8.69 -2.88
N LEU A 115 -9.47 9.24 -4.07
CA LEU A 115 -10.81 9.49 -4.61
C LEU A 115 -11.52 8.20 -5.05
N ASP A 116 -10.78 7.23 -5.59
CA ASP A 116 -11.32 5.92 -5.98
C ASP A 116 -11.81 5.13 -4.76
N GLU A 117 -11.09 5.19 -3.65
CA GLU A 117 -11.53 4.60 -2.38
C GLU A 117 -12.84 5.23 -1.90
N ILE A 118 -12.90 6.56 -1.89
CA ILE A 118 -14.12 7.27 -1.50
C ILE A 118 -15.28 6.92 -2.44
N ALA A 119 -15.04 6.86 -3.75
CA ALA A 119 -16.04 6.50 -4.76
C ALA A 119 -16.59 5.07 -4.57
N THR A 120 -15.80 4.18 -3.95
CA THR A 120 -16.19 2.79 -3.67
C THR A 120 -16.67 2.57 -2.23
N GLY A 121 -16.92 3.63 -1.47
CA GLY A 121 -17.50 3.54 -0.12
C GLY A 121 -16.48 3.43 1.01
N ASN A 122 -15.19 3.63 0.73
CA ASN A 122 -14.12 3.55 1.71
C ASN A 122 -13.67 4.96 2.14
N PRO A 123 -13.97 5.40 3.37
CA PRO A 123 -13.36 6.62 3.90
C PRO A 123 -11.86 6.40 4.14
N VAL A 124 -11.07 7.46 3.90
CA VAL A 124 -9.61 7.37 3.96
C VAL A 124 -9.09 8.15 5.16
N LEU A 125 -8.39 7.50 6.09
CA LEU A 125 -7.59 8.17 7.11
C LEU A 125 -6.41 8.84 6.42
N VAL A 126 -6.23 10.14 6.62
CA VAL A 126 -5.11 10.89 6.03
C VAL A 126 -4.31 11.58 7.12
N LEU A 127 -3.01 11.73 6.87
CA LEU A 127 -2.13 12.57 7.67
C LEU A 127 -1.79 13.82 6.88
N GLN A 128 -2.00 14.99 7.46
CA GLN A 128 -1.62 16.26 6.88
C GLN A 128 -0.58 16.97 7.75
N ASN A 129 0.29 17.75 7.11
CA ASN A 129 1.03 18.81 7.81
C ASN A 129 0.39 20.17 7.47
N LEU A 130 -0.42 20.67 8.41
CA LEU A 130 -1.11 21.95 8.29
C LEU A 130 -0.19 23.15 8.51
N GLY A 131 1.02 22.91 9.03
CA GLY A 131 2.08 23.90 9.21
C GLY A 131 3.01 23.97 8.00
N PHE A 132 4.15 24.64 8.19
CA PHE A 132 5.23 24.64 7.21
C PHE A 132 6.14 23.43 7.42
N VAL A 133 6.93 23.05 6.41
CA VAL A 133 7.86 21.91 6.53
C VAL A 133 8.85 22.10 7.68
N ARG A 134 9.37 23.33 7.87
CA ARG A 134 10.27 23.65 8.99
C ARG A 134 9.57 23.56 10.34
N TRP A 135 8.30 23.97 10.44
CA TRP A 135 7.52 24.03 11.69
C TRP A 135 6.21 23.23 11.53
N PRO A 136 6.30 21.90 11.63
CA PRO A 136 5.19 21.03 11.28
C PRO A 136 4.02 21.12 12.27
N ARG A 137 2.81 20.97 11.74
CA ARG A 137 1.58 20.74 12.52
C ARG A 137 0.89 19.49 11.98
N TRP A 138 1.27 18.34 12.53
CA TRP A 138 0.73 17.04 12.15
C TRP A 138 -0.74 16.92 12.57
N HIS A 139 -1.58 16.48 11.66
CA HIS A 139 -3.01 16.40 11.87
C HIS A 139 -3.62 15.22 11.11
N TYR A 140 -4.29 14.33 11.83
CA TYR A 140 -5.10 13.28 11.20
C TYR A 140 -6.50 13.78 10.92
N ALA A 141 -7.03 13.36 9.78
CA ALA A 141 -8.41 13.59 9.38
C ALA A 141 -8.95 12.36 8.64
N VAL A 142 -10.26 12.32 8.40
CA VAL A 142 -10.89 11.28 7.58
C VAL A 142 -11.50 11.96 6.36
N ALA A 143 -11.00 11.62 5.16
CA ALA A 143 -11.61 12.03 3.91
C ALA A 143 -12.85 11.15 3.65
N ILE A 144 -14.00 11.78 3.48
CA ILE A 144 -15.31 11.12 3.42
C ILE A 144 -16.08 11.45 2.14
N GLY A 145 -15.55 12.31 1.28
CA GLY A 145 -16.27 12.77 0.11
C GLY A 145 -15.45 13.73 -0.74
N TYR A 146 -15.96 14.02 -1.92
CA TYR A 146 -15.40 14.99 -2.84
C TYR A 146 -16.52 15.67 -3.66
N ASP A 147 -16.19 16.83 -4.19
CA ASP A 147 -17.02 17.63 -5.09
C ASP A 147 -16.09 18.21 -6.16
N LEU A 148 -15.95 17.50 -7.28
CA LEU A 148 -15.01 17.83 -8.35
C LEU A 148 -15.47 19.07 -9.12
N ASP A 149 -16.78 19.35 -9.17
CA ASP A 149 -17.32 20.55 -9.81
C ASP A 149 -16.83 21.81 -9.06
N ARG A 150 -16.75 21.73 -7.72
CA ARG A 150 -16.22 22.79 -6.87
C ARG A 150 -14.73 22.63 -6.54
N GLN A 151 -14.07 21.59 -7.03
CA GLN A 151 -12.69 21.22 -6.70
C GLN A 151 -12.44 21.12 -5.19
N GLN A 152 -13.33 20.44 -4.46
CA GLN A 152 -13.26 20.30 -3.00
C GLN A 152 -13.16 18.83 -2.54
N LEU A 153 -12.39 18.62 -1.48
CA LEU A 153 -12.44 17.41 -0.66
C LEU A 153 -13.27 17.68 0.61
N ILE A 154 -14.04 16.69 1.05
CA ILE A 154 -14.88 16.76 2.24
C ILE A 154 -14.26 15.86 3.30
N LEU A 155 -13.95 16.41 4.48
CA LEU A 155 -13.29 15.72 5.58
C LEU A 155 -14.07 15.80 6.89
N HIS A 156 -13.96 14.79 7.72
CA HIS A 156 -14.07 14.96 9.17
C HIS A 156 -12.69 15.34 9.72
N SER A 157 -12.58 16.53 10.29
CA SER A 157 -11.28 17.10 10.69
C SER A 157 -11.40 17.92 11.96
N GLY A 158 -10.64 17.53 13.00
CA GLY A 158 -10.65 18.26 14.26
C GLY A 158 -12.01 18.20 14.97
N GLN A 159 -12.58 19.38 15.20
CA GLN A 159 -13.92 19.57 15.77
C GLN A 159 -14.98 19.86 14.68
N HIS A 160 -14.60 19.77 13.40
CA HIS A 160 -15.47 20.11 12.27
C HIS A 160 -15.91 18.85 11.52
N ALA A 161 -17.23 18.62 11.49
CA ALA A 161 -17.83 17.63 10.63
C ALA A 161 -17.95 18.16 9.19
N ARG A 162 -17.76 17.30 8.17
CA ARG A 162 -17.94 17.61 6.74
C ARG A 162 -17.24 18.91 6.31
N TYR A 163 -16.04 19.15 6.84
CA TYR A 163 -15.19 20.28 6.50
C TYR A 163 -14.80 20.21 5.03
N ARG A 164 -15.15 21.24 4.26
CA ARG A 164 -14.83 21.36 2.84
C ARG A 164 -13.52 22.09 2.67
N LEU A 165 -12.57 21.46 1.98
CA LEU A 165 -11.24 22.01 1.70
C LEU A 165 -10.98 21.98 0.20
N ASP A 166 -10.43 23.06 -0.35
CA ASP A 166 -9.96 23.10 -1.73
C ASP A 166 -8.94 21.97 -2.01
N LEU A 167 -9.09 21.27 -3.13
CA LEU A 167 -8.28 20.10 -3.48
C LEU A 167 -6.79 20.43 -3.58
N ARG A 168 -6.44 21.60 -4.12
CA ARG A 168 -5.02 22.01 -4.23
C ARG A 168 -4.41 22.23 -2.85
N THR A 169 -5.17 22.83 -1.95
CA THR A 169 -4.77 23.06 -0.56
C THR A 169 -4.61 21.74 0.19
N PHE A 170 -5.55 20.81 -0.01
CA PHE A 170 -5.45 19.46 0.54
C PHE A 170 -4.18 18.75 0.05
N VAL A 171 -3.98 18.64 -1.27
CA VAL A 171 -2.82 17.93 -1.85
C VAL A 171 -1.49 18.51 -1.34
N ARG A 172 -1.36 19.85 -1.24
CA ARG A 172 -0.14 20.49 -0.73
C ARG A 172 0.16 20.14 0.73
N THR A 173 -0.86 20.06 1.59
CA THR A 173 -0.69 19.73 3.02
C THR A 173 -0.50 18.23 3.24
N TRP A 174 -1.08 17.40 2.37
CA TRP A 174 -0.93 15.95 2.34
C TRP A 174 0.44 15.51 1.80
N GLN A 175 0.96 16.18 0.77
CA GLN A 175 2.30 15.95 0.22
C GLN A 175 3.41 16.08 1.27
N ARG A 176 3.29 17.07 2.17
CA ARG A 176 4.23 17.28 3.28
C ARG A 176 4.26 16.12 4.28
N ALA A 177 3.26 15.24 4.24
CA ALA A 177 3.16 14.01 5.02
C ALA A 177 3.43 12.76 4.17
N GLY A 178 4.04 12.90 2.99
CA GLY A 178 4.33 11.79 2.09
C GLY A 178 3.10 11.20 1.40
N HIS A 179 1.99 11.96 1.30
CA HIS A 179 0.70 11.47 0.82
C HIS A 179 0.22 10.22 1.56
N TRP A 180 0.47 10.13 2.87
CA TRP A 180 0.06 8.98 3.65
C TRP A 180 -1.48 8.92 3.77
N GLY A 181 -2.06 7.80 3.35
CA GLY A 181 -3.48 7.52 3.47
C GLY A 181 -3.73 6.04 3.77
N LEU A 182 -4.72 5.76 4.61
CA LEU A 182 -5.01 4.41 5.10
C LEU A 182 -6.51 4.14 5.07
N VAL A 183 -6.92 2.98 4.57
CA VAL A 183 -8.28 2.47 4.65
C VAL A 183 -8.33 1.22 5.53
N ALA A 184 -9.42 1.06 6.26
CA ALA A 184 -9.72 -0.16 7.01
C ALA A 184 -10.70 -1.00 6.19
N LEU A 185 -10.27 -2.15 5.66
CA LEU A 185 -11.10 -3.00 4.80
C LEU A 185 -11.54 -4.29 5.54
N PRO A 186 -12.76 -4.79 5.29
CA PRO A 186 -13.17 -6.10 5.78
C PRO A 186 -12.26 -7.22 5.24
N SER A 187 -11.75 -8.07 6.11
CA SER A 187 -10.84 -9.17 5.74
C SER A 187 -11.52 -10.34 5.02
N GLN A 188 -12.82 -10.54 5.22
CA GLN A 188 -13.60 -11.62 4.61
C GLN A 188 -14.09 -11.31 3.20
N GLN A 189 -14.18 -10.02 2.85
CA GLN A 189 -14.57 -9.56 1.53
C GLN A 189 -13.81 -8.28 1.22
N PRO A 190 -12.47 -8.33 1.09
CA PRO A 190 -11.77 -7.18 0.56
C PRO A 190 -12.31 -7.00 -0.86
N ALA A 191 -13.09 -5.95 -1.08
CA ALA A 191 -13.25 -5.45 -2.43
C ALA A 191 -11.82 -5.27 -2.95
N LEU A 192 -11.53 -5.76 -4.15
CA LEU A 192 -10.30 -5.31 -4.80
C LEU A 192 -10.46 -3.80 -4.87
N SER A 193 -9.73 -3.08 -4.02
CA SER A 193 -9.81 -1.63 -4.05
C SER A 193 -9.45 -1.23 -5.48
N PRO A 194 -10.21 -0.34 -6.11
CA PRO A 194 -9.90 0.14 -7.46
C PRO A 194 -8.50 0.76 -7.55
N SER A 195 -7.94 1.20 -6.41
CA SER A 195 -6.59 1.75 -6.30
C SER A 195 -5.53 0.71 -5.90
N ALA A 196 -5.92 -0.53 -5.63
CA ALA A 196 -5.04 -1.53 -5.05
C ALA A 196 -3.92 -1.94 -6.00
N ASP A 197 -2.68 -1.57 -5.66
CA ASP A 197 -1.52 -2.29 -6.15
C ASP A 197 -1.46 -3.66 -5.45
N ALA A 198 -1.19 -4.71 -6.24
CA ALA A 198 -1.22 -6.09 -5.74
C ALA A 198 -0.23 -6.30 -4.59
N ASP A 199 0.94 -5.67 -4.63
CA ASP A 199 1.99 -5.84 -3.64
C ASP A 199 1.60 -5.26 -2.28
N SER A 200 1.13 -4.02 -2.22
CA SER A 200 0.71 -3.40 -0.95
C SER A 200 -0.53 -4.06 -0.38
N LEU A 201 -1.45 -4.54 -1.22
CA LEU A 201 -2.60 -5.30 -0.76
C LEU A 201 -2.17 -6.64 -0.16
N LEU A 202 -1.25 -7.36 -0.81
CA LEU A 202 -0.69 -8.61 -0.29
C LEU A 202 0.11 -8.38 0.99
N ALA A 203 0.88 -7.30 1.08
CA ALA A 203 1.58 -6.91 2.29
C ALA A 203 0.60 -6.68 3.45
N ALA A 204 -0.48 -5.92 3.23
CA ALA A 204 -1.53 -5.70 4.23
C ALA A 204 -2.20 -7.02 4.67
N ILE A 205 -2.42 -7.95 3.74
CA ILE A 205 -2.96 -9.29 4.04
C ILE A 205 -1.96 -10.07 4.91
N ILE A 206 -0.69 -10.16 4.51
CA ILE A 206 0.34 -10.89 5.25
C ILE A 206 0.50 -10.33 6.67
N GLU A 207 0.49 -9.01 6.83
CA GLU A 207 0.54 -8.38 8.15
C GLU A 207 -0.67 -8.74 9.01
N LEU A 208 -1.89 -8.76 8.43
CA LEU A 208 -3.09 -9.17 9.15
C LEU A 208 -2.98 -10.63 9.61
N GLU A 209 -2.66 -11.54 8.70
CA GLU A 209 -2.62 -12.97 9.00
C GLU A 209 -1.54 -13.30 10.05
N THR A 210 -0.40 -12.61 9.98
CA THR A 210 0.73 -12.80 10.92
C THR A 210 0.39 -12.33 12.34
N HIS A 211 -0.32 -11.20 12.49
CA HIS A 211 -0.49 -10.56 13.80
C HIS A 211 -1.85 -10.78 14.45
N SER A 212 -2.90 -11.03 13.66
CA SER A 212 -4.26 -11.25 14.19
C SER A 212 -4.66 -12.72 14.25
N GLY A 213 -3.94 -13.60 13.53
CA GLY A 213 -4.34 -14.98 13.27
C GLY A 213 -5.57 -15.12 12.37
N GLN A 214 -6.20 -14.02 11.96
CA GLN A 214 -7.32 -14.03 11.04
C GLN A 214 -6.81 -14.25 9.61
N ARG A 215 -7.35 -15.27 8.95
CA ARG A 215 -7.02 -15.57 7.55
C ARG A 215 -8.04 -14.96 6.61
N VAL A 216 -7.55 -14.44 5.48
CA VAL A 216 -8.44 -14.00 4.40
C VAL A 216 -8.86 -15.22 3.55
N PRO A 217 -10.02 -15.17 2.88
CA PRO A 217 -10.46 -16.24 2.00
C PRO A 217 -9.47 -16.47 0.84
N ILE A 218 -9.36 -17.73 0.41
CA ILE A 218 -8.51 -18.10 -0.75
C ILE A 218 -8.97 -17.37 -2.02
N SER A 219 -10.27 -17.14 -2.16
CA SER A 219 -10.85 -16.36 -3.26
C SER A 219 -10.32 -14.93 -3.34
N THR A 220 -9.83 -14.36 -2.23
CA THR A 220 -9.14 -13.06 -2.25
C THR A 220 -7.80 -13.17 -2.99
N TYR A 221 -6.94 -14.11 -2.61
CA TYR A 221 -5.67 -14.34 -3.31
C TYR A 221 -5.88 -14.68 -4.80
N GLN A 222 -6.89 -15.49 -5.11
CA GLN A 222 -7.26 -15.82 -6.49
C GLN A 222 -7.62 -14.57 -7.30
N ARG A 223 -8.48 -13.70 -6.74
CA ARG A 223 -8.87 -12.45 -7.41
C ARG A 223 -7.68 -11.52 -7.62
N ILE A 224 -6.77 -11.41 -6.64
CA ILE A 224 -5.55 -10.59 -6.77
C ILE A 224 -4.68 -11.12 -7.92
N ALA A 225 -4.40 -12.43 -7.93
CA ALA A 225 -3.58 -13.04 -8.98
C ALA A 225 -4.22 -12.96 -10.38
N GLN A 226 -5.54 -13.06 -10.47
CA GLN A 226 -6.28 -12.89 -11.73
C GLN A 226 -6.26 -11.45 -12.25
N HIS A 227 -6.34 -10.46 -11.35
CA HIS A 227 -6.30 -9.04 -11.71
C HIS A 227 -4.88 -8.57 -12.05
N ALA A 228 -3.87 -9.16 -11.41
CA ALA A 228 -2.45 -8.87 -11.64
C ALA A 228 -1.69 -10.10 -12.16
N PRO A 229 -1.97 -10.59 -13.39
CA PRO A 229 -1.46 -11.86 -13.91
C PRO A 229 0.06 -11.89 -14.14
N THR A 230 0.71 -10.73 -14.15
CA THR A 230 2.16 -10.56 -14.27
C THR A 230 2.86 -10.29 -12.93
N ASN A 231 2.12 -10.18 -11.83
CA ASN A 231 2.70 -9.97 -10.51
C ASN A 231 3.08 -11.33 -9.89
N SER A 232 4.38 -11.56 -9.73
CA SER A 232 4.96 -12.80 -9.21
C SER A 232 4.52 -13.08 -7.76
N LEU A 233 4.51 -12.06 -6.91
CA LEU A 233 4.12 -12.14 -5.49
C LEU A 233 2.66 -12.59 -5.32
N ALA A 234 1.75 -12.20 -6.21
CA ALA A 234 0.35 -12.61 -6.19
C ALA A 234 0.20 -14.12 -6.39
N TRP A 235 0.91 -14.69 -7.37
CA TRP A 235 0.92 -16.13 -7.60
C TRP A 235 1.62 -16.88 -6.47
N PHE A 236 2.75 -16.36 -5.98
CA PHE A 236 3.48 -16.95 -4.86
C PHE A 236 2.62 -16.99 -3.59
N SER A 237 1.98 -15.87 -3.25
CA SER A 237 1.09 -15.74 -2.09
C SER A 237 -0.11 -16.69 -2.18
N LEU A 238 -0.72 -16.83 -3.37
CA LEU A 238 -1.79 -17.81 -3.60
C LEU A 238 -1.28 -19.25 -3.42
N GLY A 239 -0.09 -19.56 -3.94
CA GLY A 239 0.58 -20.84 -3.74
C GLY A 239 0.79 -21.18 -2.26
N ASN A 240 1.34 -20.24 -1.48
CA ASN A 240 1.52 -20.40 -0.03
C ASN A 240 0.19 -20.63 0.70
N ARG A 241 -0.85 -19.87 0.34
CA ARG A 241 -2.17 -20.02 0.93
C ARG A 241 -2.78 -21.39 0.66
N LEU A 242 -2.65 -21.92 -0.57
CA LEU A 242 -3.12 -23.26 -0.91
C LEU A 242 -2.28 -24.36 -0.25
N TYR A 243 -0.96 -24.17 -0.21
CA TYR A 243 -0.04 -25.08 0.45
C TYR A 243 -0.38 -25.28 1.93
N SER A 244 -0.74 -24.19 2.64
CA SER A 244 -1.15 -24.20 4.06
C SER A 244 -2.39 -25.06 4.38
N LEU A 245 -3.17 -25.48 3.37
CA LEU A 245 -4.30 -26.38 3.58
C LEU A 245 -3.89 -27.83 3.81
N ALA A 246 -2.62 -28.17 3.51
CA ALA A 246 -2.02 -29.47 3.80
C ALA A 246 -2.75 -30.71 3.23
N SER A 247 -3.49 -30.56 2.13
CA SER A 247 -4.11 -31.69 1.41
C SER A 247 -3.34 -32.02 0.13
N PRO A 248 -3.32 -33.28 -0.34
CA PRO A 248 -2.69 -33.63 -1.63
C PRO A 248 -3.19 -32.77 -2.80
N ALA A 249 -4.49 -32.54 -2.88
CA ALA A 249 -5.10 -31.71 -3.91
C ALA A 249 -4.61 -30.24 -3.84
N SER A 250 -4.47 -29.69 -2.62
CA SER A 250 -3.99 -28.31 -2.46
C SER A 250 -2.49 -28.17 -2.72
N ARG A 251 -1.69 -29.20 -2.49
CA ARG A 251 -0.27 -29.24 -2.90
C ARG A 251 -0.14 -29.22 -4.42
N LEU A 252 -0.96 -29.99 -5.13
CA LEU A 252 -1.01 -29.96 -6.59
C LEU A 252 -1.38 -28.58 -7.14
N SER A 253 -2.40 -27.92 -6.57
CA SER A 253 -2.74 -26.54 -6.96
C SER A 253 -1.63 -25.55 -6.64
N ALA A 254 -0.98 -25.68 -5.47
CA ALA A 254 0.13 -24.82 -5.08
C ALA A 254 1.34 -24.94 -6.03
N LEU A 255 1.65 -26.16 -6.51
CA LEU A 255 2.72 -26.41 -7.48
C LEU A 255 2.59 -25.51 -8.71
N GLY A 256 1.40 -25.45 -9.32
CA GLY A 256 1.16 -24.62 -10.51
C GLY A 256 1.35 -23.13 -10.25
N HIS A 257 0.95 -22.64 -9.07
CA HIS A 257 1.11 -21.23 -8.72
C HIS A 257 2.55 -20.85 -8.35
N PHE A 258 3.29 -21.73 -7.66
CA PHE A 258 4.72 -21.53 -7.43
C PHE A 258 5.51 -21.59 -8.74
N LEU A 259 5.16 -22.49 -9.66
CA LEU A 259 5.74 -22.52 -11.00
C LEU A 259 5.53 -21.18 -11.70
N ARG A 260 4.28 -20.68 -11.72
CA ARG A 260 3.98 -19.39 -12.34
C ARG A 260 4.75 -18.22 -11.73
N ALA A 261 4.89 -18.18 -10.40
CA ALA A 261 5.67 -17.16 -9.72
C ALA A 261 7.16 -17.22 -10.10
N ALA A 262 7.74 -18.42 -10.13
CA ALA A 262 9.14 -18.66 -10.49
C ALA A 262 9.45 -18.37 -11.96
N GLU A 263 8.48 -18.53 -12.87
CA GLU A 263 8.60 -18.16 -14.28
C GLU A 263 8.53 -16.63 -14.49
N LEU A 264 7.81 -15.91 -13.63
CA LEU A 264 7.65 -14.46 -13.71
C LEU A 264 8.85 -13.71 -13.14
N GLU A 265 9.46 -14.22 -12.07
CA GLU A 265 10.56 -13.54 -11.38
C GLU A 265 11.60 -14.55 -10.85
N PRO A 266 12.90 -14.35 -11.14
CA PRO A 266 13.96 -15.18 -10.59
C PRO A 266 14.20 -14.87 -9.10
N ASN A 267 13.40 -15.48 -8.23
CA ASN A 267 13.47 -15.27 -6.78
C ASN A 267 13.84 -16.58 -6.04
N PRO A 268 14.93 -16.61 -5.24
CA PRO A 268 15.36 -17.80 -4.51
C PRO A 268 14.26 -18.43 -3.63
N GLY A 269 13.40 -17.62 -3.01
CA GLY A 269 12.29 -18.10 -2.18
C GLY A 269 11.22 -18.81 -3.00
N TYR A 270 10.93 -18.33 -4.22
CA TYR A 270 9.95 -18.94 -5.11
C TYR A 270 10.44 -20.30 -5.60
N TYR A 271 11.71 -20.36 -6.00
CA TYR A 271 12.35 -21.61 -6.38
C TYR A 271 12.41 -22.62 -5.22
N ASN A 272 12.69 -22.17 -4.00
CA ASN A 272 12.72 -23.04 -2.83
C ASN A 272 11.35 -23.70 -2.58
N ASN A 273 10.27 -22.90 -2.57
CA ASN A 273 8.94 -23.43 -2.34
C ASN A 273 8.45 -24.31 -3.49
N LEU A 274 8.81 -23.98 -4.74
CA LEU A 274 8.55 -24.82 -5.91
C LEU A 274 9.27 -26.17 -5.78
N ALA A 275 10.55 -26.17 -5.43
CA ALA A 275 11.34 -27.39 -5.26
C ALA A 275 10.79 -28.27 -4.13
N TRP A 276 10.41 -27.65 -3.02
CA TRP A 276 9.82 -28.34 -1.88
C TRP A 276 8.54 -29.07 -2.26
N VAL A 277 7.55 -28.36 -2.81
CA VAL A 277 6.27 -28.99 -3.17
C VAL A 277 6.41 -29.96 -4.35
N ALA A 278 7.33 -29.71 -5.29
CA ALA A 278 7.64 -30.65 -6.36
C ALA A 278 8.20 -31.97 -5.80
N SER A 279 9.05 -31.91 -4.77
CA SER A 279 9.59 -33.10 -4.10
C SER A 279 8.48 -33.91 -3.39
N GLU A 280 7.56 -33.23 -2.69
CA GLU A 280 6.40 -33.86 -2.06
C GLU A 280 5.48 -34.55 -3.07
N LEU A 281 5.37 -34.01 -4.28
CA LEU A 281 4.54 -34.57 -5.35
C LEU A 281 5.28 -35.59 -6.22
N GLY A 282 6.54 -35.92 -5.91
CA GLY A 282 7.35 -36.88 -6.67
C GLY A 282 7.91 -36.33 -8.00
N CYS A 283 7.84 -35.03 -8.23
CA CYS A 283 8.33 -34.35 -9.43
C CYS A 283 9.84 -34.03 -9.35
N ALA A 284 10.68 -35.08 -9.30
CA ALA A 284 12.12 -34.95 -9.07
C ALA A 284 12.84 -34.03 -10.07
N ALA A 285 12.53 -34.13 -11.37
CA ALA A 285 13.16 -33.29 -12.40
C ALA A 285 12.83 -31.80 -12.23
N LEU A 286 11.58 -31.49 -11.87
CA LEU A 286 11.14 -30.13 -11.60
C LEU A 286 11.80 -29.58 -10.33
N ALA A 287 11.87 -30.39 -9.27
CA ALA A 287 12.54 -30.00 -8.02
C ALA A 287 14.03 -29.68 -8.25
N ALA A 288 14.74 -30.54 -8.99
CA ALA A 288 16.15 -30.32 -9.33
C ALA A 288 16.35 -29.04 -10.15
N SER A 289 15.48 -28.79 -11.15
CA SER A 289 15.53 -27.59 -11.98
C SER A 289 15.30 -26.32 -11.15
N ALA A 290 14.30 -26.33 -10.26
CA ALA A 290 14.02 -25.19 -9.38
C ALA A 290 15.20 -24.90 -8.45
N LEU A 291 15.78 -25.93 -7.81
CA LEU A 291 16.97 -25.78 -6.96
C LEU A 291 18.17 -25.23 -7.73
N GLN A 292 18.43 -25.74 -8.94
CA GLN A 292 19.51 -25.26 -9.80
C GLN A 292 19.34 -23.77 -10.09
N CYS A 293 18.12 -23.34 -10.44
CA CYS A 293 17.85 -21.96 -10.80
C CYS A 293 17.89 -21.02 -9.60
N GLY A 294 17.38 -21.46 -8.44
CA GLY A 294 17.52 -20.72 -7.18
C GLY A 294 18.98 -20.54 -6.76
N LEU A 295 19.78 -21.61 -6.78
CA LEU A 295 21.20 -21.57 -6.42
C LEU A 295 22.06 -20.83 -7.45
N ALA A 296 21.61 -20.71 -8.70
CA ALA A 296 22.25 -19.85 -9.68
C ALA A 296 22.05 -18.35 -9.36
N GLN A 297 20.90 -17.97 -8.76
CA GLN A 297 20.67 -16.60 -8.29
C GLN A 297 21.42 -16.32 -6.98
N GLU A 298 21.38 -17.26 -6.04
CA GLU A 298 21.99 -17.10 -4.72
C GLU A 298 22.71 -18.39 -4.28
N PRO A 299 23.97 -18.62 -4.68
CA PRO A 299 24.70 -19.86 -4.40
C PRO A 299 24.86 -20.17 -2.90
N GLY A 300 24.84 -19.14 -2.04
CA GLY A 300 24.97 -19.26 -0.59
C GLY A 300 23.66 -19.49 0.15
N ASN A 301 22.51 -19.55 -0.53
CA ASN A 301 21.21 -19.59 0.14
C ASN A 301 21.03 -20.89 0.94
N ARG A 302 20.97 -20.76 2.27
CA ARG A 302 20.87 -21.90 3.19
C ARG A 302 19.58 -22.70 3.02
N PHE A 303 18.45 -22.05 2.68
CA PHE A 303 17.15 -22.71 2.57
C PHE A 303 17.09 -23.59 1.33
N LEU A 304 17.61 -23.11 0.20
CA LEU A 304 17.73 -23.91 -1.02
C LEU A 304 18.65 -25.12 -0.81
N ARG A 305 19.79 -24.94 -0.13
CA ARG A 305 20.70 -26.06 0.19
C ARG A 305 20.08 -27.07 1.13
N ASP A 306 19.29 -26.61 2.11
CA ASP A 306 18.57 -27.49 3.01
C ASP A 306 17.53 -28.32 2.24
N THR A 307 16.69 -27.70 1.41
CA THR A 307 15.74 -28.41 0.54
C THR A 307 16.43 -29.41 -0.40
N GLN A 308 17.63 -29.08 -0.90
CA GLN A 308 18.42 -29.97 -1.76
C GLN A 308 18.94 -31.21 -1.02
N ASN A 309 19.45 -31.02 0.21
CA ASN A 309 20.07 -32.10 0.99
C ASN A 309 19.06 -32.92 1.77
N ASN A 310 17.95 -32.28 2.18
CA ASN A 310 16.90 -32.84 3.02
C ASN A 310 15.52 -32.61 2.37
N PRO A 311 15.27 -33.16 1.16
CA PRO A 311 13.97 -32.99 0.52
C PRO A 311 12.87 -33.69 1.33
N PRO A 312 11.63 -33.18 1.30
CA PRO A 312 10.52 -33.82 1.99
C PRO A 312 10.22 -35.20 1.40
N THR A 313 9.75 -36.11 2.25
CA THR A 313 9.27 -37.42 1.81
C THR A 313 8.10 -37.26 0.85
N PRO A 314 8.11 -37.92 -0.33
CA PRO A 314 6.98 -37.89 -1.25
C PRO A 314 5.68 -38.34 -0.58
N LEU A 315 4.59 -37.65 -0.90
CA LEU A 315 3.26 -37.98 -0.44
C LEU A 315 2.79 -39.29 -1.10
N ALA A 316 2.04 -40.10 -0.36
CA ALA A 316 1.30 -41.21 -0.95
C ALA A 316 0.10 -40.65 -1.73
N LEU A 317 0.17 -40.71 -3.06
CA LEU A 317 -0.86 -40.19 -3.97
C LEU A 317 -1.58 -41.34 -4.67
N ASP A 318 -2.90 -41.25 -4.76
CA ASP A 318 -3.73 -42.27 -5.43
C ASP A 318 -3.54 -42.29 -6.96
N LYS A 319 -3.04 -41.19 -7.53
CA LYS A 319 -2.84 -41.00 -8.97
C LYS A 319 -1.49 -40.33 -9.26
N PRO A 320 -0.85 -40.67 -10.39
CA PRO A 320 0.36 -39.98 -10.81
C PRO A 320 0.08 -38.51 -11.09
N VAL A 321 1.02 -37.65 -10.67
CA VAL A 321 0.96 -36.19 -10.88
C VAL A 321 1.61 -35.85 -12.22
N PRO A 322 0.96 -35.04 -13.07
CA PRO A 322 1.61 -34.48 -14.24
C PRO A 322 2.64 -33.45 -13.79
N CYS A 323 3.92 -33.79 -13.91
CA CYS A 323 5.02 -32.91 -13.51
C CYS A 323 5.37 -31.94 -14.65
N PRO A 324 5.17 -30.62 -14.47
CA PRO A 324 5.54 -29.63 -15.48
C PRO A 324 7.07 -29.43 -15.52
N SER A 325 7.55 -28.81 -16.59
CA SER A 325 8.92 -28.33 -16.72
C SER A 325 9.02 -26.86 -16.32
N LEU A 326 10.10 -26.48 -15.64
CA LEU A 326 10.42 -25.08 -15.35
C LEU A 326 11.37 -24.52 -16.42
N HIS A 327 11.05 -23.34 -16.94
CA HIS A 327 11.96 -22.54 -17.74
C HIS A 327 12.55 -21.45 -16.86
N CYS A 328 13.86 -21.47 -16.66
CA CYS A 328 14.49 -20.51 -15.76
C CYS A 328 14.70 -19.17 -16.48
N PRO A 329 14.07 -18.07 -16.03
CA PRO A 329 14.37 -16.76 -16.56
C PRO A 329 15.86 -16.44 -16.39
N ALA A 330 16.43 -15.74 -17.37
CA ALA A 330 17.84 -15.33 -17.32
C ALA A 330 18.10 -14.50 -16.04
N ALA A 331 19.25 -14.73 -15.41
CA ALA A 331 19.64 -13.96 -14.22
C ALA A 331 19.64 -12.46 -14.53
N ILE A 332 19.03 -11.65 -13.67
CA ILE A 332 19.10 -10.19 -13.79
C ILE A 332 20.56 -9.80 -13.46
N PRO A 333 21.29 -9.10 -14.36
CA PRO A 333 22.66 -8.69 -14.09
C PRO A 333 22.72 -7.85 -12.82
N ALA A 334 23.72 -8.09 -11.97
CA ALA A 334 23.90 -7.45 -10.66
C ALA A 334 24.23 -5.94 -10.69
N THR A 335 23.91 -5.21 -11.76
CA THR A 335 24.38 -3.83 -12.00
C THR A 335 23.28 -2.77 -12.10
N ALA A 336 22.05 -3.03 -11.63
CA ALA A 336 20.95 -2.07 -11.73
C ALA A 336 20.29 -1.67 -10.39
N ALA A 337 20.93 -1.98 -9.26
CA ALA A 337 20.50 -1.49 -7.95
C ALA A 337 21.70 -0.84 -7.27
N ASP A 338 21.77 0.49 -7.37
CA ASP A 338 22.22 1.44 -6.34
C ASP A 338 23.01 2.61 -6.93
N SER A 339 22.29 3.49 -7.64
CA SER A 339 22.71 4.87 -7.86
C SER A 339 21.49 5.75 -8.09
N ASP A 340 20.56 5.80 -7.12
CA ASP A 340 19.61 6.92 -7.00
C ASP A 340 18.77 6.84 -5.72
N GLN A 341 19.41 6.81 -4.54
CA GLN A 341 18.79 7.30 -3.29
C GLN A 341 19.84 7.86 -2.31
N VAL A 342 20.52 8.95 -2.69
CA VAL A 342 21.01 9.94 -1.71
C VAL A 342 20.91 11.34 -2.32
N ARG A 343 19.77 12.00 -2.11
CA ARG A 343 19.71 13.43 -1.74
C ARG A 343 18.33 13.87 -1.28
#